data_AF-A0A445FY45-F1
#
_entry.id   AF-A0A445FY45-F1
#
_cell.length_a   1.000
_cell.length_b   1.000
_cell.length_c   1.000
_cell.angle_alpha   90.00
_cell.angle_beta   90.00
_cell.angle_gamma   90.00
#
_symmetry.space_group_name_H-M   'P 1'
#
loop_
_entity.id
_entity.type
_entity.pdbx_description
1 polymer ?
#
loop_
_entity_poly.entity_id
_entity_poly.type
_entity_poly.pdbx_seq_one_letter_code
_entity_poly.pdbx_strand_id
1 'polypeptide(L)'
;MTIPHFLLIPYPVLGHVNPLIHLSQILVKHGCNITFLNTEFSHKRLNNNTGSGSGLDNLKTSGIKFVTLPDGLSPEDDRSDQKKVVLSIKTNMPSMLPKLIHDINALDVNNKITCLVVTLSMTWALKVGHNLGIKGALLWPASATSLAMCDFIPKLIHDGVIDSYGVPIRRQEIQLSPNMPMMDTENFPWRGHDKLHFDHLVQEMQTMRLGEWWLCNSTCNLEPAAFFISPRLLPIGPLMGSESNKSSFWEEDTTCLEWLDQQLPQSVVYVSFGSMAVMDPNQFNELALGLDLLDKPFIWVVRPSNDNNVSINEYPHEFHGSRGKIVGWAPQKKILNHPALACFMSHCGWNSTVEGVSGGIPFLCWPFAKDQHVNKSYVCDVWKIGLGLDKDENGIISKGEIRKKVEKLLLDEDIKARSLKLKESTMNNIGKFGQSTKNLEKFINWAK
;
A
#
# COMPACT_ATOMS: atom_id res chain seq x y z
N MET A 1 -24.39 -21.28 14.12
CA MET A 1 -23.23 -21.16 13.20
C MET A 1 -22.10 -20.53 13.98
N THR A 2 -20.90 -21.10 13.95
CA THR A 2 -19.71 -20.47 14.56
C THR A 2 -19.37 -19.19 13.82
N ILE A 3 -19.22 -18.10 14.57
CA ILE A 3 -18.77 -16.81 14.05
C ILE A 3 -17.23 -16.87 14.01
N PRO A 4 -16.58 -16.67 12.85
CA PRO A 4 -15.13 -16.71 12.78
C PRO A 4 -14.52 -15.53 13.56
N HIS A 5 -13.43 -15.81 14.27
CA HIS A 5 -12.65 -14.79 14.98
C HIS A 5 -11.27 -14.71 14.35
N PHE A 6 -10.99 -13.57 13.71
CA PHE A 6 -9.73 -13.31 13.05
C PHE A 6 -8.77 -12.57 13.98
N LEU A 7 -7.53 -13.05 14.06
CA LEU A 7 -6.40 -12.30 14.59
C LEU A 7 -5.59 -11.74 13.41
N LEU A 8 -5.60 -10.41 13.24
CA LEU A 8 -4.90 -9.72 12.16
C LEU A 8 -3.58 -9.13 12.64
N ILE A 9 -2.49 -9.42 11.92
CA ILE A 9 -1.11 -9.11 12.31
C ILE A 9 -0.39 -8.42 11.13
N PRO A 10 -0.41 -7.08 11.04
CA PRO A 10 0.29 -6.34 10.00
C PRO A 10 1.77 -6.17 10.35
N TYR A 11 2.61 -6.05 9.32
CA TYR A 11 3.93 -5.44 9.47
C TYR A 11 3.74 -3.95 9.80
N PRO A 12 4.46 -3.36 10.78
CA PRO A 12 4.14 -2.04 11.35
C PRO A 12 4.56 -0.85 10.46
N VAL A 13 4.13 -0.86 9.19
CA VAL A 13 4.24 0.25 8.24
C VAL A 13 2.88 0.53 7.61
N LEU A 14 2.59 1.80 7.32
CA LEU A 14 1.26 2.23 6.86
C LEU A 14 0.76 1.47 5.62
N GLY A 15 1.66 1.13 4.70
CA GLY A 15 1.31 0.37 3.50
C GLY A 15 0.74 -1.03 3.80
N HIS A 16 1.02 -1.60 4.97
CA HIS A 16 0.54 -2.91 5.42
C HIS A 16 -0.60 -2.77 6.45
N VAL A 17 -0.48 -1.82 7.38
CA VAL A 17 -1.46 -1.57 8.43
C VAL A 17 -2.80 -1.11 7.84
N ASN A 18 -2.80 -0.15 6.91
CA ASN A 18 -4.05 0.41 6.37
C ASN A 18 -4.91 -0.62 5.64
N PRO A 19 -4.39 -1.41 4.67
CA PRO A 19 -5.19 -2.44 4.01
C PRO A 19 -5.74 -3.49 4.98
N LEU A 20 -4.98 -3.84 6.02
CA LEU A 20 -5.42 -4.83 7.01
C LEU A 20 -6.49 -4.26 7.97
N ILE A 21 -6.44 -2.96 8.27
CA ILE A 21 -7.52 -2.25 8.98
C ILE A 21 -8.77 -2.17 8.10
N HIS A 22 -8.64 -1.87 6.81
CA HIS A 22 -9.78 -1.87 5.89
C HIS A 22 -10.42 -3.25 5.80
N LEU A 23 -9.62 -4.32 5.69
CA LEU A 23 -10.12 -5.69 5.74
C LEU A 23 -10.85 -5.97 7.05
N SER A 24 -10.26 -5.59 8.20
CA SER A 24 -10.89 -5.72 9.52
C SER A 24 -12.30 -5.10 9.56
N GLN A 25 -12.44 -3.87 9.09
CA GLN A 25 -13.73 -3.16 9.07
C GLN A 25 -14.75 -3.85 8.16
N ILE A 26 -14.31 -4.38 7.01
CA ILE A 26 -15.19 -5.12 6.11
C ILE A 26 -15.62 -6.44 6.77
N LEU A 27 -14.72 -7.15 7.44
CA LEU A 27 -15.03 -8.40 8.15
C LEU A 27 -16.01 -8.17 9.30
N VAL A 28 -15.89 -7.06 10.06
CA VAL A 28 -16.90 -6.69 11.08
C VAL A 28 -18.28 -6.52 10.44
N LYS A 29 -18.38 -5.86 9.29
CA LYS A 29 -19.67 -5.70 8.58
C LYS A 29 -20.28 -7.04 8.14
N HIS A 30 -19.48 -8.09 8.01
CA HIS A 30 -19.93 -9.47 7.75
C HIS A 30 -20.18 -10.27 9.05
N GLY A 31 -20.20 -9.61 10.21
CA GLY A 31 -20.48 -10.21 11.50
C GLY A 31 -19.32 -11.01 12.10
N CYS A 32 -18.08 -10.83 11.61
CA CYS A 32 -16.91 -11.52 12.15
C CYS A 32 -16.37 -10.84 13.40
N ASN A 33 -15.78 -11.64 14.30
CA ASN A 33 -15.06 -11.11 15.46
C ASN A 33 -13.62 -10.79 15.06
N ILE A 34 -13.10 -9.64 15.51
CA ILE A 34 -11.81 -9.13 15.08
C ILE A 34 -10.95 -8.78 16.29
N THR A 35 -9.76 -9.39 16.34
CA THR A 35 -8.65 -8.92 17.15
C THR A 35 -7.51 -8.43 16.24
N PHE A 36 -7.00 -7.24 16.48
CA PHE A 36 -5.94 -6.62 15.71
C PHE A 36 -4.70 -6.43 16.58
N LEU A 37 -3.60 -7.07 16.20
CA LEU A 37 -2.33 -7.01 16.92
C LEU A 37 -1.47 -5.86 16.39
N ASN A 38 -1.16 -4.90 17.25
CA ASN A 38 -0.16 -3.87 16.97
C ASN A 38 1.15 -4.15 17.71
N THR A 39 2.25 -3.56 17.27
CA THR A 39 3.39 -3.38 18.17
C THR A 39 3.05 -2.31 19.21
N GLU A 40 3.57 -2.41 20.43
CA GLU A 40 3.37 -1.40 21.47
C GLU A 40 3.75 0.01 20.99
N PHE A 41 4.86 0.13 20.25
CA PHE A 41 5.29 1.39 19.65
C PHE A 41 4.25 1.95 18.66
N SER A 42 3.78 1.12 17.73
CA SER A 42 2.78 1.54 16.73
C SER A 42 1.46 1.92 17.39
N HIS A 43 1.06 1.17 18.42
CA HIS A 43 -0.15 1.44 19.20
C HIS A 43 -0.07 2.79 19.91
N LYS A 44 1.05 3.10 20.59
CA LYS A 44 1.28 4.40 21.23
C LYS A 44 1.23 5.54 20.20
N ARG A 45 1.88 5.36 19.04
CA ARG A 45 1.89 6.37 17.98
C ARG A 45 0.51 6.64 17.40
N LEU A 46 -0.30 5.60 17.21
CA LEU A 46 -1.70 5.75 16.77
C LEU A 46 -2.57 6.49 17.79
N ASN A 47 -2.33 6.30 19.09
CA ASN A 47 -3.07 7.00 20.13
C ASN A 47 -2.64 8.47 20.28
N ASN A 48 -1.35 8.76 20.14
CA ASN A 48 -0.79 10.10 20.35
C ASN A 48 -1.05 11.05 19.18
N ASN A 49 -1.06 10.56 17.93
CA ASN A 49 -1.13 11.41 16.73
C ASN A 49 -2.56 11.74 16.28
N THR A 50 -3.57 11.35 17.06
CA THR A 50 -4.91 11.93 16.91
C THR A 50 -5.07 12.98 18.00
N GLY A 51 -4.92 14.26 17.68
CA GLY A 51 -5.10 15.39 18.60
C GLY A 51 -6.49 15.48 19.28
N SER A 52 -7.34 14.47 19.09
CA SER A 52 -8.64 14.26 19.73
C SER A 52 -8.79 12.93 20.48
N GLY A 53 -7.72 12.14 20.68
CA GLY A 53 -7.76 10.83 21.36
C GLY A 53 -8.63 9.77 20.66
N SER A 54 -9.07 10.02 19.43
CA SER A 54 -10.19 9.29 18.82
C SER A 54 -9.81 8.24 17.77
N GLY A 55 -8.56 8.15 17.32
CA GLY A 55 -8.19 7.28 16.18
C GLY A 55 -8.47 5.80 16.43
N LEU A 56 -7.84 5.27 17.48
CA LEU A 56 -8.06 3.88 17.88
C LEU A 56 -9.43 3.69 18.54
N ASP A 57 -9.92 4.69 19.26
CA ASP A 57 -11.19 4.60 19.97
C ASP A 57 -12.37 4.53 18.99
N ASN A 58 -12.31 5.21 17.85
CA ASN A 58 -13.28 5.05 16.74
C ASN A 58 -13.22 3.65 16.10
N LEU A 59 -12.02 3.05 16.03
CA LEU A 59 -11.88 1.67 15.55
C LEU A 59 -12.38 0.65 16.58
N LYS A 60 -12.18 0.91 17.87
CA LYS A 60 -12.73 0.09 18.97
C LYS A 60 -14.25 0.14 18.99
N THR A 61 -14.85 1.32 18.82
CA THR A 61 -16.32 1.46 18.71
C THR A 61 -16.87 0.79 17.46
N SER A 62 -16.03 0.57 16.44
CA SER A 62 -16.38 -0.22 15.25
C SER A 62 -16.27 -1.74 15.42
N GLY A 63 -16.08 -2.26 16.63
CA GLY A 63 -16.07 -3.71 16.90
C GLY A 63 -14.71 -4.40 16.74
N ILE A 64 -13.62 -3.64 16.60
CA ILE A 64 -12.26 -4.17 16.49
C ILE A 64 -11.58 -4.13 17.87
N LYS A 65 -11.15 -5.29 18.38
CA LYS A 65 -10.38 -5.36 19.63
C LYS A 65 -8.89 -5.22 19.32
N PHE A 66 -8.20 -4.27 19.96
CA PHE A 66 -6.76 -4.11 19.79
C PHE A 66 -5.98 -4.76 20.92
N VAL A 67 -4.92 -5.47 20.56
CA VAL A 67 -3.94 -6.05 21.48
C VAL A 67 -2.54 -5.64 21.04
N THR A 68 -1.56 -5.80 21.93
CA THR A 68 -0.19 -5.39 21.67
C THR A 68 0.82 -6.46 22.03
N LEU A 69 1.93 -6.47 21.31
CA LEU A 69 3.17 -7.13 21.72
C LEU A 69 4.34 -6.15 21.53
N PRO A 70 5.41 -6.25 22.35
CA PRO A 70 6.60 -5.45 22.12
C PRO A 70 7.31 -5.93 20.84
N ASP A 71 7.83 -4.97 20.05
CA ASP A 71 8.61 -5.26 18.84
C ASP A 71 10.04 -5.72 19.15
N GLY A 72 10.44 -5.71 20.43
CA GLY A 72 11.76 -6.09 20.93
C GLY A 72 12.82 -4.98 20.85
N LEU A 73 12.44 -3.76 20.42
CA LEU A 73 13.33 -2.60 20.36
C LEU A 73 13.17 -1.69 21.57
N SER A 74 14.26 -1.06 22.00
CA SER A 74 14.26 -0.04 23.04
C SER A 74 13.55 1.24 22.57
N PRO A 75 13.08 2.13 23.47
CA PRO A 75 12.43 3.38 23.07
C PRO A 75 13.28 4.25 22.14
N GLU A 76 14.61 4.26 22.34
CA GLU A 76 15.57 5.10 21.61
C GLU A 76 15.90 4.57 20.20
N ASP A 77 15.55 3.32 19.89
CA ASP A 77 15.90 2.69 18.62
C ASP A 77 15.13 3.32 17.45
N ASP A 78 15.88 3.62 16.37
CA ASP A 78 15.31 4.10 15.12
C ASP A 78 14.49 3.00 14.42
N ARG A 79 13.18 3.24 14.32
CA ARG A 79 12.22 2.34 13.66
C ARG A 79 12.03 2.68 12.17
N SER A 80 12.76 3.67 11.66
CA SER A 80 12.93 3.90 10.23
C SER A 80 13.82 2.81 9.60
N ASP A 81 14.77 2.25 10.36
CA ASP A 81 15.55 1.07 9.97
C ASP A 81 14.67 -0.19 9.96
N GLN A 82 14.06 -0.42 8.79
CA GLN A 82 13.18 -1.56 8.57
C GLN A 82 13.90 -2.90 8.77
N LYS A 83 15.21 -2.96 8.56
CA LYS A 83 15.99 -4.21 8.70
C LYS A 83 16.02 -4.62 10.17
N LYS A 84 16.37 -3.66 11.02
CA LYS A 84 16.42 -3.83 12.48
C LYS A 84 15.04 -4.17 13.06
N VAL A 85 13.99 -3.47 12.60
CA VAL A 85 12.61 -3.74 13.02
C VAL A 85 12.17 -5.16 12.67
N VAL A 86 12.35 -5.59 11.42
CA VAL A 86 11.98 -6.95 10.97
C VAL A 86 12.71 -8.02 11.79
N LEU A 87 14.03 -7.89 11.98
CA LEU A 87 14.83 -8.86 12.72
C LEU A 87 14.40 -8.95 14.19
N SER A 88 14.19 -7.80 14.83
CA SER A 88 13.75 -7.73 16.22
C SER A 88 12.38 -8.39 16.41
N ILE A 89 11.41 -8.06 15.56
CA ILE A 89 10.07 -8.66 15.60
C ILE A 89 10.15 -10.18 15.44
N LYS A 90 10.90 -10.67 14.44
CA LYS A 90 11.04 -12.11 14.18
C LYS A 90 11.73 -12.87 15.32
N THR A 91 12.58 -12.20 16.10
CA THR A 91 13.29 -12.83 17.22
C THR A 91 12.44 -12.87 18.48
N ASN A 92 11.65 -11.81 18.72
CA ASN A 92 10.98 -11.60 20.00
C ASN A 92 9.51 -12.04 20.00
N MET A 93 8.71 -11.62 19.01
CA MET A 93 7.26 -11.84 19.02
C MET A 93 6.81 -13.32 18.92
N PRO A 94 7.51 -14.24 18.22
CA PRO A 94 7.03 -15.62 18.07
C PRO A 94 6.83 -16.39 19.38
N SER A 95 7.65 -16.14 20.40
CA SER A 95 7.56 -16.81 21.70
C SER A 95 6.39 -16.29 22.55
N MET A 96 5.93 -15.07 22.28
CA MET A 96 4.85 -14.40 23.02
C MET A 96 3.46 -14.67 22.41
N LEU A 97 3.37 -14.87 21.09
CA LEU A 97 2.11 -15.04 20.38
C LEU A 97 1.23 -16.21 20.90
N PRO A 98 1.78 -17.41 21.23
CA PRO A 98 0.97 -18.51 21.75
C PRO A 98 0.23 -18.15 23.05
N LYS A 99 0.93 -17.47 23.97
CA LYS A 99 0.34 -17.02 25.24
C LYS A 99 -0.76 -16.00 24.98
N LEU A 100 -0.51 -15.01 24.12
CA LEU A 100 -1.52 -14.01 23.76
C LEU A 100 -2.79 -14.67 23.18
N ILE A 101 -2.64 -15.63 22.27
CA ILE A 101 -3.78 -16.37 21.71
C ILE A 101 -4.53 -17.15 22.79
N HIS A 102 -3.80 -17.81 23.69
CA HIS A 102 -4.40 -18.53 24.81
C HIS A 102 -5.21 -17.60 25.71
N ASP A 103 -4.63 -16.46 26.10
CA ASP A 103 -5.27 -15.46 26.95
C ASP A 103 -6.54 -14.91 26.28
N ILE A 104 -6.50 -14.58 24.99
CA ILE A 104 -7.68 -14.12 24.22
C ILE A 104 -8.77 -15.20 24.20
N ASN A 105 -8.41 -16.46 23.93
CA ASN A 105 -9.36 -17.57 23.86
C ASN A 105 -9.96 -17.92 25.23
N ALA A 106 -9.26 -17.61 26.33
CA ALA A 106 -9.73 -17.82 27.69
C ALA A 106 -10.77 -16.77 28.12
N LEU A 107 -10.77 -15.57 27.52
CA LEU A 107 -11.76 -14.52 27.82
C LEU A 107 -13.18 -14.88 27.38
N ASP A 108 -13.33 -15.66 26.31
CA ASP A 108 -14.62 -16.09 25.78
C ASP A 108 -14.49 -17.42 25.04
N VAL A 109 -14.94 -18.50 25.71
CA VAL A 109 -14.86 -19.87 25.19
C VAL A 109 -15.64 -20.09 23.89
N ASN A 110 -16.61 -19.23 23.59
CA ASN A 110 -17.43 -19.30 22.39
C ASN A 110 -16.87 -18.43 21.24
N ASN A 111 -15.82 -17.66 21.50
CA ASN A 111 -15.22 -16.72 20.56
C ASN A 111 -13.71 -16.92 20.45
N LYS A 112 -13.29 -18.17 20.25
CA LYS A 112 -11.88 -18.52 20.06
C LYS A 112 -11.40 -18.06 18.68
N ILE A 113 -10.16 -17.60 18.60
CA ILE A 113 -9.47 -17.28 17.34
C ILE A 113 -9.48 -18.52 16.44
N THR A 114 -10.11 -18.41 15.28
CA THR A 114 -10.20 -19.50 14.29
C THR A 114 -9.24 -19.29 13.12
N CYS A 115 -8.81 -18.06 12.86
CA CYS A 115 -7.96 -17.74 11.72
C CYS A 115 -6.97 -16.59 12.03
N LEU A 116 -5.73 -16.73 11.55
CA LEU A 116 -4.74 -15.67 11.50
C LEU A 116 -4.72 -15.04 10.10
N VAL A 117 -4.64 -13.72 10.01
CA VAL A 117 -4.37 -13.00 8.76
C VAL A 117 -3.15 -12.11 8.94
N VAL A 118 -2.11 -12.36 8.18
CA VAL A 118 -0.82 -11.66 8.31
C VAL A 118 -0.48 -10.93 7.02
N THR A 119 0.42 -9.94 7.09
CA THR A 119 1.08 -9.42 5.88
C THR A 119 2.52 -9.95 5.76
N LEU A 120 3.17 -9.71 4.62
CA LEU A 120 4.61 -9.97 4.44
C LEU A 120 5.44 -9.36 5.59
N SER A 121 6.52 -10.06 5.97
CA SER A 121 7.37 -9.82 7.15
C SER A 121 6.79 -10.29 8.49
N MET A 122 5.50 -10.67 8.54
CA MET A 122 4.84 -11.25 9.72
C MET A 122 4.49 -12.74 9.54
N THR A 123 5.02 -13.40 8.52
CA THR A 123 4.60 -14.76 8.15
C THR A 123 5.04 -15.83 9.16
N TRP A 124 6.00 -15.51 10.02
CA TRP A 124 6.34 -16.31 11.21
C TRP A 124 5.10 -16.63 12.07
N ALA A 125 4.10 -15.75 12.10
CA ALA A 125 2.88 -15.99 12.86
C ALA A 125 2.01 -17.10 12.23
N LEU A 126 2.10 -17.34 10.92
CA LEU A 126 1.45 -18.49 10.28
C LEU A 126 2.05 -19.81 10.78
N LYS A 127 3.37 -19.86 11.00
CA LYS A 127 4.03 -21.02 11.60
C LYS A 127 3.57 -21.28 13.03
N VAL A 128 3.41 -20.22 13.83
CA VAL A 128 2.84 -20.33 15.19
C VAL A 128 1.39 -20.82 15.12
N GLY A 129 0.55 -20.23 14.27
CA GLY A 129 -0.84 -20.64 14.09
C GLY A 129 -0.97 -22.10 13.65
N HIS A 130 -0.17 -22.52 12.68
CA HIS A 130 -0.13 -23.90 12.19
C HIS A 130 0.18 -24.90 13.32
N ASN A 131 1.16 -24.61 14.18
CA ASN A 131 1.49 -25.45 15.33
C ASN A 131 0.36 -25.51 16.38
N LEU A 132 -0.49 -24.49 16.44
CA LEU A 132 -1.66 -24.42 17.32
C LEU A 132 -2.95 -24.96 16.66
N GLY A 133 -2.87 -25.45 15.41
CA GLY A 133 -4.05 -25.90 14.66
C GLY A 133 -4.99 -24.78 14.22
N ILE A 134 -4.50 -23.53 14.16
CA ILE A 134 -5.27 -22.34 13.75
C ILE A 134 -5.05 -22.10 12.26
N LYS A 135 -6.13 -21.85 11.52
CA LYS A 135 -6.07 -21.54 10.09
C LYS A 135 -5.27 -20.27 9.84
N GLY A 136 -4.63 -20.15 8.68
CA GLY A 136 -3.79 -19.01 8.34
C GLY A 136 -4.03 -18.52 6.91
N ALA A 137 -3.97 -17.20 6.73
CA ALA A 137 -4.00 -16.56 5.43
C ALA A 137 -3.04 -15.36 5.38
N LEU A 138 -2.61 -15.03 4.17
CA LEU A 138 -1.82 -13.85 3.87
C LEU A 138 -2.74 -12.77 3.28
N LEU A 139 -2.63 -11.53 3.73
CA LEU A 139 -3.02 -10.37 2.95
C LEU A 139 -1.78 -9.78 2.27
N TRP A 140 -1.79 -9.74 0.94
CA TRP A 140 -0.81 -9.04 0.14
C TRP A 140 -1.29 -7.61 -0.14
N PRO A 141 -0.64 -6.58 0.43
CA PRO A 141 -1.07 -5.19 0.28
C PRO A 141 -0.53 -4.50 -0.98
N ALA A 142 0.29 -5.19 -1.79
CA ALA A 142 0.82 -4.69 -3.05
C ALA A 142 0.10 -5.33 -4.26
N SER A 143 0.57 -5.07 -5.48
CA SER A 143 -0.03 -5.63 -6.70
C SER A 143 0.04 -7.16 -6.70
N ALA A 144 -1.00 -7.83 -7.21
CA ALA A 144 -1.02 -9.29 -7.36
C ALA A 144 0.14 -9.77 -8.25
N THR A 145 0.51 -8.96 -9.23
CA THR A 145 1.67 -9.15 -10.10
C THR A 145 2.97 -9.19 -9.30
N SER A 146 3.19 -8.27 -8.37
CA SER A 146 4.41 -8.30 -7.56
C SER A 146 4.52 -9.57 -6.71
N LEU A 147 3.39 -10.09 -6.21
CA LEU A 147 3.38 -11.38 -5.51
C LEU A 147 3.67 -12.56 -6.45
N ALA A 148 3.05 -12.56 -7.63
CA ALA A 148 3.31 -13.57 -8.66
C ALA A 148 4.80 -13.58 -9.03
N MET A 149 5.44 -12.41 -9.20
CA MET A 149 6.88 -12.34 -9.44
C MET A 149 7.70 -12.98 -8.31
N CYS A 150 7.34 -12.71 -7.05
CA CYS A 150 8.02 -13.31 -5.90
C CYS A 150 7.86 -14.84 -5.86
N ASP A 151 6.69 -15.38 -6.18
CA ASP A 151 6.47 -16.85 -6.26
C ASP A 151 7.20 -17.50 -7.43
N PHE A 152 7.48 -16.73 -8.50
CA PHE A 152 8.26 -17.17 -9.65
C PHE A 152 9.78 -17.07 -9.45
N ILE A 153 10.28 -16.53 -8.33
CA ILE A 153 11.73 -16.42 -8.05
C ILE A 153 12.49 -17.73 -8.33
N PRO A 154 12.05 -18.92 -7.83
CA PRO A 154 12.77 -20.16 -8.10
C PRO A 154 12.87 -20.49 -9.59
N LYS A 155 11.82 -20.19 -10.36
CA LYS A 155 11.82 -20.38 -11.82
C LYS A 155 12.73 -19.37 -12.52
N LEU A 156 12.71 -18.11 -12.10
CA LEU A 156 13.58 -17.06 -12.66
C LEU A 156 15.06 -17.39 -12.43
N ILE A 157 15.41 -18.02 -11.30
CA ILE A 157 16.76 -18.53 -11.03
C ILE A 157 17.08 -19.70 -11.97
N HIS A 158 16.18 -20.69 -12.04
CA HIS A 158 16.36 -21.87 -12.90
C HIS A 158 16.54 -21.50 -14.38
N ASP A 159 15.75 -20.56 -14.87
CA ASP A 159 15.75 -20.12 -16.27
C ASP A 159 16.91 -19.14 -16.59
N GLY A 160 17.77 -18.82 -15.60
CA GLY A 160 18.91 -17.95 -15.79
C GLY A 160 18.53 -16.48 -16.05
N VAL A 161 17.38 -16.03 -15.55
CA VAL A 161 16.97 -14.62 -15.60
C VAL A 161 17.62 -13.83 -14.47
N ILE A 162 17.68 -14.42 -13.28
CA ILE A 162 18.35 -13.87 -12.10
C ILE A 162 19.30 -14.90 -11.49
N ASP A 163 20.30 -14.45 -10.77
CA ASP A 163 21.15 -15.31 -9.96
C ASP A 163 20.51 -15.66 -8.60
N SER A 164 21.22 -16.41 -7.77
CA SER A 164 20.76 -16.79 -6.43
C SER A 164 20.68 -15.61 -5.44
N TYR A 165 21.20 -14.43 -5.79
CA TYR A 165 21.13 -13.18 -5.04
C TYR A 165 19.94 -12.31 -5.49
N GLY A 166 19.17 -12.76 -6.49
CA GLY A 166 18.07 -12.00 -7.06
C GLY A 166 18.52 -10.90 -8.01
N VAL A 167 19.77 -10.94 -8.46
CA VAL A 167 20.35 -9.98 -9.40
C VAL A 167 20.13 -10.48 -10.83
N PRO A 168 19.62 -9.65 -11.75
CA PRO A 168 19.52 -10.00 -13.16
C PRO A 168 20.87 -10.42 -13.74
N ILE A 169 20.89 -11.55 -14.46
CA ILE A 169 22.11 -12.03 -15.14
C ILE A 169 22.48 -11.08 -16.30
N ARG A 170 21.46 -10.48 -16.93
CA ARG A 170 21.60 -9.42 -17.92
C ARG A 170 20.37 -8.53 -17.88
N ARG A 171 20.55 -7.27 -18.27
CA ARG A 171 19.42 -6.35 -18.49
C ARG A 171 18.63 -6.79 -19.72
N GLN A 172 17.34 -7.06 -19.52
CA GLN A 172 16.42 -7.40 -20.60
C GLN A 172 14.99 -7.07 -20.17
N GLU A 173 14.07 -7.02 -21.13
CA GLU A 173 12.64 -6.98 -20.82
C GLU A 173 12.08 -8.40 -20.78
N ILE A 174 11.28 -8.71 -19.76
CA ILE A 174 10.57 -9.98 -19.65
C ILE A 174 9.07 -9.76 -19.44
N GLN A 175 8.31 -10.79 -19.76
CA GLN A 175 6.88 -10.86 -19.47
C GLN A 175 6.59 -12.23 -18.85
N LEU A 176 6.01 -12.26 -17.65
CA LEU A 176 5.70 -13.53 -16.98
C LEU A 176 4.55 -14.29 -17.63
N SER A 177 3.60 -13.56 -18.22
CA SER A 177 2.43 -14.11 -18.91
C SER A 177 1.89 -13.10 -19.90
N PRO A 178 1.26 -13.54 -21.01
CA PRO A 178 0.48 -12.64 -21.86
C PRO A 178 -0.46 -11.76 -21.05
N ASN A 179 -0.59 -10.49 -21.44
CA ASN A 179 -1.39 -9.46 -20.77
C ASN A 179 -0.91 -8.99 -19.38
N MET A 180 0.29 -9.40 -18.96
CA MET A 180 1.04 -8.69 -17.89
C MET A 180 1.90 -7.59 -18.52
N PRO A 181 2.28 -6.54 -17.78
CA PRO A 181 3.22 -5.54 -18.31
C PRO A 181 4.56 -6.19 -18.66
N MET A 182 5.21 -5.66 -19.71
CA MET A 182 6.64 -5.90 -19.94
C MET A 182 7.42 -5.26 -18.78
N MET A 183 8.45 -5.94 -18.31
CA MET A 183 9.24 -5.50 -17.16
C MET A 183 10.72 -5.57 -17.48
N ASP A 184 11.41 -4.45 -17.36
CA ASP A 184 12.87 -4.42 -17.30
C ASP A 184 13.32 -5.17 -16.03
N THR A 185 14.24 -6.12 -16.19
CA THR A 185 14.79 -6.91 -15.07
C THR A 185 15.42 -6.04 -13.98
N GLU A 186 15.91 -4.83 -14.31
CA GLU A 186 16.42 -3.87 -13.33
C GLU A 186 15.34 -3.25 -12.44
N ASN A 187 14.07 -3.43 -12.80
CA ASN A 187 12.90 -2.89 -12.09
C ASN A 187 12.08 -3.98 -11.38
N PHE A 188 12.63 -5.18 -11.15
CA PHE A 188 11.94 -6.20 -10.37
C PHE A 188 11.61 -5.71 -8.95
N PRO A 189 10.51 -6.21 -8.32
CA PRO A 189 10.03 -5.71 -7.04
C PRO A 189 11.03 -5.79 -5.88
N TRP A 190 12.01 -6.69 -5.95
CA TRP A 190 13.07 -6.86 -4.95
C TRP A 190 14.38 -6.14 -5.31
N ARG A 191 14.43 -5.37 -6.40
CA ARG A 191 15.62 -4.60 -6.75
C ARG A 191 15.87 -3.54 -5.69
N GLY A 192 17.14 -3.39 -5.30
CA GLY A 192 17.56 -2.60 -4.14
C GLY A 192 17.64 -3.39 -2.82
N HIS A 193 17.19 -4.65 -2.79
CA HIS A 193 17.49 -5.55 -1.67
C HIS A 193 18.94 -6.02 -1.72
N ASP A 194 19.62 -6.02 -0.58
CA ASP A 194 20.85 -6.80 -0.43
C ASP A 194 20.51 -8.30 -0.31
N LYS A 195 21.55 -9.14 -0.27
CA LYS A 195 21.40 -10.60 -0.18
C LYS A 195 20.53 -11.03 1.02
N LEU A 196 20.73 -10.45 2.19
CA LEU A 196 19.98 -10.82 3.39
C LEU A 196 18.49 -10.53 3.22
N HIS A 197 18.13 -9.43 2.57
CA HIS A 197 16.74 -9.06 2.29
C HIS A 197 16.11 -9.95 1.22
N PHE A 198 16.88 -10.30 0.19
CA PHE A 198 16.41 -11.22 -0.83
C PHE A 198 16.18 -12.63 -0.28
N ASP A 199 17.14 -13.16 0.49
CA ASP A 199 16.99 -14.45 1.16
C ASP A 199 15.81 -14.45 2.14
N HIS A 200 15.62 -13.35 2.87
CA HIS A 200 14.46 -13.16 3.72
C HIS A 200 13.14 -13.21 2.93
N LEU A 201 13.05 -12.52 1.80
CA LEU A 201 11.88 -12.57 0.92
C LEU A 201 11.61 -14.01 0.46
N VAL A 202 12.64 -14.75 0.04
CA VAL A 202 12.51 -16.16 -0.37
C VAL A 202 12.01 -17.03 0.80
N GLN A 203 12.52 -16.81 2.02
CA GLN A 203 12.03 -17.51 3.23
C GLN A 203 10.58 -17.16 3.58
N GLU A 204 10.18 -15.89 3.42
CA GLU A 204 8.79 -15.49 3.57
C GLU A 204 7.91 -16.21 2.54
N MET A 205 8.31 -16.26 1.26
CA MET A 205 7.57 -16.99 0.21
C MET A 205 7.34 -18.46 0.56
N GLN A 206 8.34 -19.11 1.17
CA GLN A 206 8.19 -20.49 1.65
C GLN A 206 7.21 -20.57 2.83
N THR A 207 7.34 -19.68 3.81
CA THR A 207 6.52 -19.69 5.04
C THR A 207 5.06 -19.37 4.74
N MET A 208 4.78 -18.48 3.77
CA MET A 208 3.42 -18.13 3.34
C MET A 208 2.64 -19.30 2.75
N ARG A 209 3.30 -20.40 2.38
CA ARG A 209 2.65 -21.64 1.94
C ARG A 209 1.95 -22.39 3.07
N LEU A 210 2.21 -22.04 4.33
CA LEU A 210 1.45 -22.51 5.49
C LEU A 210 0.06 -21.88 5.57
N GLY A 211 -0.15 -20.73 4.92
CA GLY A 211 -1.46 -20.14 4.74
C GLY A 211 -2.18 -20.74 3.53
N GLU A 212 -3.48 -20.96 3.66
CA GLU A 212 -4.29 -21.56 2.58
C GLU A 212 -4.64 -20.53 1.50
N TRP A 213 -4.86 -19.27 1.90
CA TRP A 213 -5.27 -18.18 1.01
C TRP A 213 -4.23 -17.07 0.94
N TRP A 214 -3.94 -16.61 -0.28
CA TRP A 214 -3.19 -15.37 -0.52
C TRP A 214 -4.16 -14.30 -1.01
N LEU A 215 -4.73 -13.57 -0.05
CA LEU A 215 -5.69 -12.52 -0.30
C LEU A 215 -4.98 -11.31 -0.94
N CYS A 216 -5.50 -10.80 -2.05
CA CYS A 216 -4.93 -9.65 -2.73
C CYS A 216 -5.87 -8.45 -2.65
N ASN A 217 -5.34 -7.29 -2.26
CA ASN A 217 -6.03 -6.01 -2.37
C ASN A 217 -6.04 -5.53 -3.85
N SER A 218 -6.65 -6.32 -4.72
CA SER A 218 -6.74 -6.09 -6.17
C SER A 218 -8.00 -6.78 -6.71
N THR A 219 -8.29 -6.60 -8.00
CA THR A 219 -9.45 -7.19 -8.68
C THR A 219 -9.03 -7.94 -9.94
N CYS A 220 -9.83 -8.91 -10.37
CA CYS A 220 -9.62 -9.59 -11.65
C CYS A 220 -9.60 -8.61 -12.84
N ASN A 221 -10.24 -7.45 -12.74
CA ASN A 221 -10.23 -6.44 -13.80
C ASN A 221 -8.92 -5.67 -13.86
N LEU A 222 -8.24 -5.48 -12.72
CA LEU A 222 -6.97 -4.77 -12.65
C LEU A 222 -5.81 -5.66 -13.12
N GLU A 223 -5.77 -6.91 -12.65
CA GLU A 223 -4.62 -7.80 -12.86
C GLU A 223 -5.04 -9.22 -13.30
N PRO A 224 -5.83 -9.39 -14.39
CA PRO A 224 -6.41 -10.68 -14.77
C PRO A 224 -5.35 -11.77 -14.98
N ALA A 225 -4.24 -11.43 -15.61
CA ALA A 225 -3.17 -12.37 -15.91
C ALA A 225 -2.46 -12.88 -14.65
N ALA A 226 -2.28 -12.05 -13.61
CA ALA A 226 -1.68 -12.47 -12.35
C ALA A 226 -2.53 -13.55 -11.65
N PHE A 227 -3.86 -13.35 -11.61
CA PHE A 227 -4.80 -14.32 -11.05
C PHE A 227 -4.94 -15.58 -11.90
N PHE A 228 -4.71 -15.48 -13.21
CA PHE A 228 -4.73 -16.63 -14.11
C PHE A 228 -3.53 -17.57 -13.86
N ILE A 229 -2.32 -17.02 -13.71
CA ILE A 229 -1.11 -17.86 -13.55
C ILE A 229 -0.89 -18.37 -12.13
N SER A 230 -1.52 -17.76 -11.12
CA SER A 230 -1.38 -18.19 -9.73
C SER A 230 -2.75 -18.36 -9.06
N PRO A 231 -3.31 -19.59 -9.06
CA PRO A 231 -4.65 -19.86 -8.52
C PRO A 231 -4.74 -19.73 -6.99
N ARG A 232 -3.60 -19.56 -6.30
CA ARG A 232 -3.55 -19.26 -4.86
C ARG A 232 -3.92 -17.80 -4.54
N LEU A 233 -3.77 -16.90 -5.51
CA LEU A 233 -4.11 -15.50 -5.37
C LEU A 233 -5.63 -15.34 -5.41
N LEU A 234 -6.19 -14.79 -4.33
CA LEU A 234 -7.62 -14.53 -4.23
C LEU A 234 -7.87 -13.02 -4.23
N PRO A 235 -8.44 -12.45 -5.31
CA PRO A 235 -8.78 -11.03 -5.35
C PRO A 235 -9.94 -10.73 -4.41
N ILE A 236 -9.72 -9.83 -3.45
CA ILE A 236 -10.75 -9.36 -2.51
C ILE A 236 -10.86 -7.82 -2.48
N GLY A 237 -10.19 -7.14 -3.40
CA GLY A 237 -10.15 -5.68 -3.46
C GLY A 237 -11.25 -5.04 -4.32
N PRO A 238 -11.22 -3.71 -4.48
CA PRO A 238 -10.43 -2.79 -3.67
C PRO A 238 -10.92 -2.80 -2.21
N LEU A 239 -9.98 -2.88 -1.26
CA LEU A 239 -10.28 -2.79 0.17
C LEU A 239 -10.53 -1.33 0.56
N MET A 240 -11.79 -0.92 0.45
CA MET A 240 -12.24 0.42 0.78
C MET A 240 -12.85 0.44 2.19
N GLY A 241 -12.05 0.83 3.20
CA GLY A 241 -12.52 1.03 4.57
C GLY A 241 -13.55 2.17 4.70
N SER A 242 -14.19 2.27 5.88
CA SER A 242 -15.10 3.38 6.21
C SER A 242 -14.35 4.72 6.24
N GLU A 243 -14.92 5.77 5.65
CA GLU A 243 -14.33 7.12 5.64
C GLU A 243 -14.28 7.79 7.02
N SER A 244 -15.03 7.25 7.99
CA SER A 244 -15.12 7.77 9.36
C SER A 244 -13.93 7.43 10.24
N ASN A 245 -13.11 6.43 9.86
CA ASN A 245 -12.15 5.83 10.77
C ASN A 245 -10.72 6.15 10.34
N LYS A 246 -10.05 7.02 11.11
CA LYS A 246 -8.65 7.41 10.89
C LYS A 246 -7.72 6.25 11.23
N SER A 247 -6.90 5.80 10.28
CA SER A 247 -5.85 4.79 10.51
C SER A 247 -4.43 5.31 10.25
N SER A 248 -4.27 6.62 10.09
CA SER A 248 -2.99 7.25 9.79
C SER A 248 -2.11 7.38 11.03
N PHE A 249 -0.80 7.15 10.85
CA PHE A 249 0.25 7.48 11.84
C PHE A 249 0.60 8.97 11.87
N TRP A 250 -0.04 9.78 11.04
CA TRP A 250 0.21 11.20 10.87
C TRP A 250 -1.11 11.97 10.96
N GLU A 251 -1.06 13.15 11.55
CA GLU A 251 -2.22 14.03 11.63
C GLU A 251 -2.59 14.56 10.24
N GLU A 252 -3.80 14.25 9.78
CA GLU A 252 -4.33 14.72 8.51
C GLU A 252 -4.73 16.19 8.61
N ASP A 253 -4.14 17.04 7.76
CA ASP A 253 -4.59 18.42 7.58
C ASP A 253 -5.86 18.43 6.72
N THR A 254 -7.02 18.54 7.37
CA THR A 254 -8.32 18.59 6.67
C THR A 254 -8.61 19.96 6.04
N THR A 255 -7.83 21.01 6.33
CA THR A 255 -8.02 22.34 5.73
C THR A 255 -7.78 22.32 4.22
N CYS A 256 -7.06 21.31 3.71
CA CYS A 256 -6.93 21.11 2.27
C CYS A 256 -8.25 20.77 1.57
N LEU A 257 -9.24 20.22 2.28
CA LEU A 257 -10.57 19.92 1.71
C LEU A 257 -11.37 21.21 1.51
N GLU A 258 -11.38 22.09 2.51
CA GLU A 258 -12.02 23.42 2.40
C GLU A 258 -11.38 24.27 1.30
N TRP A 259 -10.06 24.13 1.10
CA TRP A 259 -9.34 24.76 0.00
C TRP A 259 -9.74 24.17 -1.37
N LEU A 260 -9.97 22.85 -1.46
CA LEU A 260 -10.43 22.17 -2.68
C LEU A 260 -11.85 22.61 -3.09
N ASP A 261 -12.74 22.85 -2.12
CA ASP A 261 -14.11 23.32 -2.37
C ASP A 261 -14.13 24.68 -3.11
N GLN A 262 -13.05 25.46 -3.01
CA GLN A 262 -12.91 26.76 -3.65
C GLN A 262 -12.32 26.69 -5.07
N GLN A 263 -11.89 25.50 -5.53
CA GLN A 263 -11.26 25.32 -6.83
C GLN A 263 -12.26 24.92 -7.90
N LEU A 264 -11.94 25.24 -9.16
CA LEU A 264 -12.76 24.80 -10.29
C LEU A 264 -12.74 23.26 -10.42
N PRO A 265 -13.83 22.63 -10.88
CA PRO A 265 -13.86 21.21 -11.18
C PRO A 265 -12.71 20.80 -12.10
N GLN A 266 -12.08 19.65 -11.82
CA GLN A 266 -11.02 19.07 -12.64
C GLN A 266 -9.86 20.03 -12.96
N SER A 267 -9.48 20.87 -12.00
CA SER A 267 -8.39 21.86 -12.17
C SER A 267 -7.15 21.59 -11.31
N VAL A 268 -7.30 20.82 -10.22
CA VAL A 268 -6.26 20.66 -9.19
C VAL A 268 -5.32 19.49 -9.52
N VAL A 269 -4.01 19.69 -9.38
CA VAL A 269 -3.01 18.62 -9.39
C VAL A 269 -2.73 18.17 -7.96
N TYR A 270 -2.94 16.89 -7.65
CA TYR A 270 -2.55 16.32 -6.36
C TYR A 270 -1.19 15.63 -6.47
N VAL A 271 -0.27 15.94 -5.55
CA VAL A 271 1.09 15.40 -5.53
C VAL A 271 1.36 14.70 -4.19
N SER A 272 1.59 13.39 -4.25
CA SER A 272 1.95 12.59 -3.07
C SER A 272 2.80 11.37 -3.44
N PHE A 273 3.94 11.24 -2.76
CA PHE A 273 4.89 10.14 -2.94
C PHE A 273 4.84 9.11 -1.80
N GLY A 274 3.73 9.09 -1.05
CA GLY A 274 3.48 8.10 -0.01
C GLY A 274 4.30 8.31 1.27
N SER A 275 4.31 7.29 2.12
CA SER A 275 4.85 7.36 3.49
C SER A 275 6.32 6.94 3.62
N MET A 276 6.97 6.52 2.54
CA MET A 276 8.34 5.98 2.59
C MET A 276 9.29 6.61 1.57
N ALA A 277 8.80 7.23 0.49
CA ALA A 277 9.68 7.80 -0.53
C ALA A 277 10.48 8.98 0.03
N VAL A 278 11.77 8.99 -0.25
CA VAL A 278 12.69 10.09 0.02
C VAL A 278 13.13 10.65 -1.32
N MET A 279 12.98 11.95 -1.50
CA MET A 279 13.34 12.66 -2.72
C MET A 279 14.68 13.36 -2.52
N ASP A 280 15.54 13.30 -3.54
CA ASP A 280 16.79 14.06 -3.59
C ASP A 280 16.50 15.58 -3.61
N PRO A 281 17.30 16.44 -2.95
CA PRO A 281 17.07 17.88 -2.91
C PRO A 281 16.99 18.55 -4.29
N ASN A 282 17.82 18.16 -5.25
CA ASN A 282 17.74 18.73 -6.61
C ASN A 282 16.40 18.36 -7.25
N GLN A 283 15.97 17.12 -7.03
CA GLN A 283 14.70 16.66 -7.55
C GLN A 283 13.50 17.34 -6.88
N PHE A 284 13.60 17.65 -5.59
CA PHE A 284 12.62 18.42 -4.83
C PHE A 284 12.50 19.86 -5.37
N ASN A 285 13.64 20.50 -5.66
CA ASN A 285 13.68 21.84 -6.26
C ASN A 285 13.01 21.86 -7.64
N GLU A 286 13.33 20.91 -8.51
CA GLU A 286 12.70 20.82 -9.83
C GLU A 286 11.19 20.60 -9.75
N LEU A 287 10.72 19.82 -8.76
CA LEU A 287 9.29 19.66 -8.51
C LEU A 287 8.65 20.97 -8.04
N ALA A 288 9.23 21.66 -7.05
CA ALA A 288 8.71 22.91 -6.55
C ALA A 288 8.58 23.96 -7.67
N LEU A 289 9.66 24.16 -8.44
CA LEU A 289 9.66 25.08 -9.58
C LEU A 289 8.74 24.63 -10.71
N GLY A 290 8.58 23.31 -10.90
CA GLY A 290 7.62 22.74 -11.83
C GLY A 290 6.17 23.07 -11.47
N LEU A 291 5.83 23.00 -10.18
CA LEU A 291 4.48 23.31 -9.69
C LEU A 291 4.10 24.78 -9.88
N ASP A 292 5.04 25.70 -9.65
CA ASP A 292 4.81 27.12 -9.97
C ASP A 292 4.69 27.35 -11.47
N LEU A 293 5.54 26.69 -12.26
CA LEU A 293 5.55 26.82 -13.73
C LEU A 293 4.25 26.32 -14.39
N LEU A 294 3.52 25.39 -13.75
CA LEU A 294 2.24 24.88 -14.24
C LEU A 294 1.14 25.96 -14.31
N ASP A 295 1.23 26.99 -13.46
CA ASP A 295 0.18 28.00 -13.28
C ASP A 295 -1.21 27.39 -12.98
N LYS A 296 -1.25 26.26 -12.25
CA LYS A 296 -2.47 25.52 -11.87
C LYS A 296 -2.58 25.37 -10.36
N PRO A 297 -3.80 25.25 -9.81
CA PRO A 297 -3.99 24.87 -8.42
C PRO A 297 -3.36 23.51 -8.12
N PHE A 298 -2.67 23.37 -7.00
CA PHE A 298 -2.10 22.09 -6.59
C PHE A 298 -2.21 21.83 -5.08
N ILE A 299 -2.26 20.56 -4.71
CA ILE A 299 -1.98 20.11 -3.35
C ILE A 299 -0.70 19.30 -3.37
N TRP A 300 0.24 19.65 -2.51
CA TRP A 300 1.49 18.91 -2.37
C TRP A 300 1.67 18.43 -0.94
N VAL A 301 1.80 17.10 -0.78
CA VAL A 301 2.12 16.50 0.52
C VAL A 301 3.63 16.49 0.72
N VAL A 302 4.11 17.33 1.64
CA VAL A 302 5.52 17.42 2.04
C VAL A 302 5.63 16.99 3.48
N ARG A 303 6.07 15.75 3.71
CA ARG A 303 6.11 15.15 5.04
C ARG A 303 7.11 15.89 5.95
N PRO A 304 6.76 16.16 7.21
CA PRO A 304 7.73 16.62 8.20
C PRO A 304 8.79 15.53 8.44
N SER A 305 10.04 15.93 8.69
CA SER A 305 11.12 14.99 9.06
C SER A 305 10.79 14.30 10.39
N ASN A 306 11.05 12.99 10.51
CA ASN A 306 10.76 12.17 11.69
C ASN A 306 11.90 12.20 12.74
N ASP A 307 12.47 13.37 13.01
CA ASP A 307 13.60 13.62 13.93
C ASP A 307 15.05 13.37 13.41
N ASN A 308 15.94 14.23 13.92
CA ASN A 308 17.41 14.31 13.86
C ASN A 308 18.17 14.32 12.51
N ASN A 309 17.54 14.02 11.38
CA ASN A 309 18.16 14.32 10.09
C ASN A 309 17.64 15.65 9.54
N VAL A 310 18.60 16.55 9.34
CA VAL A 310 18.57 17.88 8.69
C VAL A 310 17.34 18.07 7.81
N SER A 311 16.68 19.23 7.93
CA SER A 311 15.66 19.71 6.98
C SER A 311 16.11 19.49 5.52
N ILE A 312 15.69 18.39 4.88
CA ILE A 312 16.05 18.07 3.48
C ILE A 312 15.12 18.80 2.49
N ASN A 313 13.99 19.34 2.98
CA ASN A 313 12.94 19.95 2.15
C ASN A 313 12.91 21.47 2.31
N GLU A 314 14.06 22.14 2.18
CA GLU A 314 14.07 23.60 2.06
C GLU A 314 13.60 23.98 0.66
N TYR A 315 12.56 24.80 0.57
CA TYR A 315 12.05 25.25 -0.73
C TYR A 315 13.06 26.20 -1.38
N PRO A 316 13.25 26.14 -2.71
CA PRO A 316 14.13 27.07 -3.39
C PRO A 316 13.58 28.50 -3.27
N HIS A 317 14.46 29.50 -3.23
CA HIS A 317 14.08 30.90 -3.04
C HIS A 317 13.10 31.42 -4.10
N GLU A 318 13.15 30.84 -5.31
CA GLU A 318 12.29 31.18 -6.44
C GLU A 318 10.91 30.51 -6.39
N PHE A 319 10.66 29.60 -5.43
CA PHE A 319 9.36 28.98 -5.26
C PHE A 319 8.42 29.87 -4.46
N HIS A 320 7.32 30.27 -5.10
CA HIS A 320 6.29 31.12 -4.53
C HIS A 320 5.13 30.29 -3.95
N GLY A 321 4.79 29.15 -4.57
CA GLY A 321 3.74 28.24 -4.11
C GLY A 321 2.34 28.88 -4.00
N SER A 322 2.11 30.03 -4.64
CA SER A 322 0.93 30.88 -4.40
C SER A 322 -0.41 30.28 -4.83
N ARG A 323 -0.37 29.30 -5.73
CA ARG A 323 -1.55 28.52 -6.18
C ARG A 323 -1.65 27.16 -5.49
N GLY A 324 -0.75 26.88 -4.56
CA GLY A 324 -0.63 25.59 -3.91
C GLY A 324 -1.16 25.58 -2.48
N LYS A 325 -1.67 24.44 -2.04
CA LYS A 325 -1.82 24.10 -0.64
C LYS A 325 -0.82 23.01 -0.29
N ILE A 326 0.21 23.36 0.47
CA ILE A 326 1.23 22.41 0.93
C ILE A 326 0.88 21.95 2.33
N VAL A 327 0.87 20.63 2.54
CA VAL A 327 0.45 20.02 3.81
C VAL A 327 1.43 18.92 4.23
N GLY A 328 1.58 18.73 5.54
CA GLY A 328 2.42 17.67 6.10
C GLY A 328 1.89 16.27 5.79
N TRP A 329 0.57 16.11 5.91
CA TRP A 329 -0.14 14.87 5.62
C TRP A 329 -1.59 15.19 5.26
N ALA A 330 -2.17 14.43 4.34
CA ALA A 330 -3.47 14.74 3.74
C ALA A 330 -4.46 13.57 3.86
N PRO A 331 -5.78 13.84 3.95
CA PRO A 331 -6.83 12.83 3.83
C PRO A 331 -6.94 12.36 2.37
N GLN A 332 -5.93 11.63 1.88
CA GLN A 332 -5.72 11.27 0.47
C GLN A 332 -6.97 10.70 -0.19
N LYS A 333 -7.64 9.74 0.45
CA LYS A 333 -8.86 9.13 -0.08
C LYS A 333 -9.96 10.15 -0.36
N LYS A 334 -10.12 11.19 0.48
CA LYS A 334 -11.12 12.25 0.27
C LYS A 334 -10.71 13.15 -0.90
N ILE A 335 -9.43 13.51 -0.98
CA ILE A 335 -8.89 14.30 -2.10
C ILE A 335 -9.10 13.57 -3.44
N LEU A 336 -8.78 12.27 -3.48
CA LEU A 336 -8.90 11.44 -4.69
C LEU A 336 -10.35 11.25 -5.17
N ASN A 337 -11.34 11.52 -4.31
CA ASN A 337 -12.76 11.51 -4.66
C ASN A 337 -13.35 12.91 -4.83
N HIS A 338 -12.55 13.96 -4.72
CA HIS A 338 -13.02 15.35 -4.80
C HIS A 338 -13.20 15.80 -6.27
N PRO A 339 -14.31 16.48 -6.62
CA PRO A 339 -14.61 16.88 -8.01
C PRO A 339 -13.61 17.89 -8.61
N ALA A 340 -12.92 18.68 -7.77
CA ALA A 340 -11.89 19.61 -8.22
C ALA A 340 -10.61 18.91 -8.72
N LEU A 341 -10.41 17.62 -8.41
CA LEU A 341 -9.18 16.94 -8.77
C LEU A 341 -9.10 16.63 -10.27
N ALA A 342 -7.99 17.02 -10.88
CA ALA A 342 -7.73 16.83 -12.31
C ALA A 342 -6.85 15.60 -12.56
N CYS A 343 -5.75 15.47 -11.82
CA CYS A 343 -4.83 14.34 -11.93
C CYS A 343 -4.05 14.10 -10.64
N PHE A 344 -3.47 12.90 -10.53
CA PHE A 344 -2.66 12.50 -9.39
C PHE A 344 -1.20 12.21 -9.82
N MET A 345 -0.29 13.06 -9.40
CA MET A 345 1.15 12.80 -9.47
C MET A 345 1.56 11.88 -8.32
N SER A 346 1.97 10.67 -8.66
CA SER A 346 2.10 9.57 -7.70
C SER A 346 3.36 8.75 -7.92
N HIS A 347 3.93 8.29 -6.82
CA HIS A 347 4.96 7.25 -6.79
C HIS A 347 4.49 5.85 -7.22
N CYS A 348 3.19 5.67 -7.51
CA CYS A 348 2.63 4.39 -7.92
C CYS A 348 2.73 3.26 -6.87
N GLY A 349 2.79 3.60 -5.59
CA GLY A 349 2.57 2.63 -4.52
C GLY A 349 1.14 2.06 -4.62
N TRP A 350 1.01 0.74 -4.46
CA TRP A 350 -0.21 0.04 -4.83
C TRP A 350 -1.49 0.56 -4.15
N ASN A 351 -1.44 0.87 -2.85
CA ASN A 351 -2.60 1.41 -2.14
C ASN A 351 -3.08 2.75 -2.75
N SER A 352 -2.15 3.68 -3.02
CA SER A 352 -2.46 4.95 -3.70
C SER A 352 -2.97 4.73 -5.12
N THR A 353 -2.43 3.74 -5.84
CA THR A 353 -2.91 3.36 -7.18
C THR A 353 -4.36 2.86 -7.12
N VAL A 354 -4.68 1.95 -6.20
CA VAL A 354 -6.04 1.42 -6.03
C VAL A 354 -7.03 2.53 -5.63
N GLU A 355 -6.64 3.45 -4.74
CA GLU A 355 -7.47 4.60 -4.36
C GLU A 355 -7.72 5.54 -5.56
N GLY A 356 -6.69 5.88 -6.33
CA GLY A 356 -6.84 6.78 -7.49
C GLY A 356 -7.64 6.16 -8.63
N VAL A 357 -7.47 4.85 -8.88
CA VAL A 357 -8.31 4.11 -9.83
C VAL A 357 -9.76 4.08 -9.34
N SER A 358 -10.00 3.87 -8.05
CA SER A 358 -11.34 3.91 -7.46
C SER A 358 -11.96 5.32 -7.50
N GLY A 359 -11.14 6.36 -7.55
CA GLY A 359 -11.56 7.75 -7.79
C GLY A 359 -11.84 8.04 -9.27
N GLY A 360 -11.27 7.27 -10.19
CA GLY A 360 -11.33 7.50 -11.65
C GLY A 360 -10.36 8.60 -12.10
N ILE A 361 -9.24 8.75 -11.39
CA ILE A 361 -8.30 9.85 -11.57
C ILE A 361 -7.17 9.46 -12.53
N PRO A 362 -6.87 10.28 -13.55
CA PRO A 362 -5.66 10.13 -14.36
C PRO A 362 -4.38 10.25 -13.54
N PHE A 363 -3.36 9.47 -13.89
CA PHE A 363 -2.10 9.43 -13.16
C PHE A 363 -0.95 10.10 -13.92
N LEU A 364 -0.09 10.79 -13.17
CA LEU A 364 1.27 11.11 -13.59
C LEU A 364 2.24 10.30 -12.73
N CYS A 365 2.87 9.30 -13.35
CA CYS A 365 3.65 8.27 -12.67
C CYS A 365 5.11 8.67 -12.46
N TRP A 366 5.56 8.57 -11.21
CA TRP A 366 6.92 8.85 -10.77
C TRP A 366 7.43 7.79 -9.78
N PRO A 367 7.68 6.55 -10.22
CA PRO A 367 8.13 5.49 -9.34
C PRO A 367 9.55 5.75 -8.78
N PHE A 368 9.77 5.36 -7.52
CA PHE A 368 11.04 5.48 -6.81
C PHE A 368 11.73 4.13 -6.63
N ALA A 369 10.98 3.08 -6.26
CA ALA A 369 11.58 1.79 -5.93
C ALA A 369 10.56 0.64 -5.95
N LYS A 370 11.08 -0.60 -5.90
CA LYS A 370 10.32 -1.83 -5.71
C LYS A 370 9.24 -2.03 -6.79
N ASP A 371 8.05 -2.48 -6.38
CA ASP A 371 6.91 -2.77 -7.23
C ASP A 371 6.34 -1.53 -7.95
N GLN A 372 6.73 -0.33 -7.54
CA GLN A 372 6.23 0.92 -8.14
C GLN A 372 6.48 1.01 -9.64
N HIS A 373 7.60 0.48 -10.12
CA HIS A 373 7.91 0.47 -11.55
C HIS A 373 6.95 -0.44 -12.34
N VAL A 374 6.62 -1.61 -11.78
CA VAL A 374 5.63 -2.52 -12.36
C VAL A 374 4.23 -1.90 -12.32
N ASN A 375 3.89 -1.23 -11.22
CA ASN A 375 2.63 -0.52 -11.07
C ASN A 375 2.52 0.64 -12.06
N LYS A 376 3.62 1.38 -12.34
CA LYS A 376 3.67 2.39 -13.42
C LYS A 376 3.34 1.75 -14.77
N SER A 377 3.92 0.61 -15.11
CA SER A 377 3.64 -0.06 -16.40
C SER A 377 2.18 -0.48 -16.53
N TYR A 378 1.53 -0.91 -15.43
CA TYR A 378 0.08 -1.11 -15.44
C TYR A 378 -0.68 0.17 -15.77
N VAL A 379 -0.35 1.27 -15.10
CA VAL A 379 -1.02 2.56 -15.29
C VAL A 379 -0.83 3.12 -16.70
N CYS A 380 0.40 3.09 -17.21
CA CYS A 380 0.77 3.69 -18.49
C CYS A 380 0.48 2.80 -19.70
N ASP A 381 0.79 1.51 -19.62
CA ASP A 381 0.87 0.63 -20.79
C ASP A 381 -0.33 -0.31 -20.90
N VAL A 382 -0.80 -0.84 -19.76
CA VAL A 382 -1.90 -1.81 -19.71
C VAL A 382 -3.25 -1.10 -19.65
N TRP A 383 -3.49 -0.30 -18.61
CA TRP A 383 -4.74 0.43 -18.41
C TRP A 383 -4.78 1.72 -19.23
N LYS A 384 -3.61 2.28 -19.53
CA LYS A 384 -3.44 3.53 -20.30
C LYS A 384 -4.21 4.70 -19.69
N ILE A 385 -4.21 4.80 -18.36
CA ILE A 385 -4.91 5.84 -17.60
C ILE A 385 -3.96 6.93 -17.08
N GLY A 386 -2.71 6.94 -17.54
CA GLY A 386 -1.72 7.89 -17.07
C GLY A 386 -0.46 7.91 -17.92
N LEU A 387 0.43 8.84 -17.59
CA LEU A 387 1.71 9.05 -18.26
C LEU A 387 2.86 8.89 -17.27
N GLY A 388 3.99 8.38 -17.74
CA GLY A 388 5.24 8.42 -16.99
C GLY A 388 5.96 9.75 -17.18
N LEU A 389 6.57 10.26 -16.11
CA LEU A 389 7.62 11.26 -16.20
C LEU A 389 8.93 10.61 -16.64
N ASP A 390 9.65 11.30 -17.51
CA ASP A 390 10.92 10.84 -18.06
C ASP A 390 12.09 11.60 -17.42
N LYS A 391 13.16 10.87 -17.11
CA LYS A 391 14.40 11.45 -16.60
C LYS A 391 15.25 11.92 -17.79
N ASP A 392 15.96 13.02 -17.60
CA ASP A 392 17.00 13.47 -18.52
C ASP A 392 18.27 12.61 -18.40
N GLU A 393 19.31 12.98 -19.16
CA GLU A 393 20.62 12.31 -19.16
C GLU A 393 21.33 12.30 -17.80
N ASN A 394 20.98 13.23 -16.90
CA ASN A 394 21.51 13.32 -15.55
C ASN A 394 20.65 12.57 -14.53
N GLY A 395 19.58 11.89 -14.99
CA GLY A 395 18.66 11.17 -14.11
C GLY A 395 17.65 12.06 -13.39
N ILE A 396 17.50 13.33 -13.80
CA ILE A 396 16.62 14.32 -13.19
C ILE A 396 15.34 14.47 -14.02
N ILE A 397 14.21 14.63 -13.35
CA ILE A 397 12.95 15.04 -13.97
C ILE A 397 12.84 16.55 -13.86
N SER A 398 12.97 17.26 -14.97
CA SER A 398 12.97 18.73 -14.98
C SER A 398 11.57 19.32 -14.77
N LYS A 399 11.52 20.55 -14.27
CA LYS A 399 10.30 21.39 -14.20
C LYS A 399 9.58 21.51 -15.53
N GLY A 400 10.34 21.55 -16.63
CA GLY A 400 9.81 21.59 -18.00
C GLY A 400 9.11 20.28 -18.38
N GLU A 401 9.68 19.13 -18.01
CA GLU A 401 9.07 17.82 -18.22
C GLU A 401 7.79 17.65 -17.39
N ILE A 402 7.80 18.07 -16.12
CA ILE A 402 6.62 18.09 -15.25
C ILE A 402 5.50 18.90 -15.91
N ARG A 403 5.80 20.14 -16.31
CA ARG A 403 4.83 21.02 -16.97
C ARG A 403 4.23 20.35 -18.21
N LYS A 404 5.09 19.92 -19.12
CA LYS A 404 4.72 19.31 -20.40
C LYS A 404 3.83 18.08 -20.21
N LYS A 405 4.17 17.18 -19.28
CA LYS A 405 3.41 15.94 -19.08
C LYS A 405 2.08 16.16 -18.36
N VAL A 406 2.01 17.11 -17.42
CA VAL A 406 0.72 17.50 -16.81
C VAL A 406 -0.19 18.12 -17.86
N GLU A 407 0.30 19.10 -18.64
CA GLU A 407 -0.49 19.73 -19.71
C GLU A 407 -0.98 18.68 -20.72
N LYS A 408 -0.11 17.77 -21.15
CA LYS A 408 -0.47 16.67 -22.05
C LYS A 408 -1.54 15.75 -21.42
N LEU A 409 -1.38 15.37 -20.16
CA LEU A 409 -2.31 14.48 -19.45
C LEU A 409 -3.71 15.09 -19.34
N LEU A 410 -3.78 16.39 -19.03
CA LEU A 410 -5.06 17.09 -18.84
C LEU A 410 -5.81 17.36 -20.14
N LEU A 411 -5.13 17.33 -21.30
CA LEU A 411 -5.74 17.46 -22.63
C LEU A 411 -6.17 16.12 -23.24
N ASP A 412 -5.79 14.99 -22.62
CA ASP A 412 -6.06 13.65 -23.15
C ASP A 412 -7.40 13.11 -22.62
N GLU A 413 -8.47 13.40 -23.37
CA GLU A 413 -9.83 12.93 -23.05
C GLU A 413 -9.97 11.40 -23.11
N ASP A 414 -9.12 10.71 -23.88
CA ASP A 414 -9.15 9.24 -23.95
C ASP A 414 -8.59 8.62 -22.66
N ILE A 415 -7.53 9.19 -22.09
CA ILE A 415 -7.02 8.80 -20.76
C ILE A 415 -8.14 8.99 -19.73
N LYS A 416 -8.80 10.15 -19.73
CA LYS A 416 -9.87 10.45 -18.78
C LYS A 416 -11.05 9.47 -18.90
N ALA A 417 -11.49 9.18 -20.13
CA ALA A 417 -12.56 8.21 -20.38
C ALA A 417 -12.16 6.79 -19.90
N ARG A 418 -10.91 6.36 -20.14
CA ARG A 418 -10.41 5.08 -19.62
C ARG A 418 -10.34 5.05 -18.11
N SER A 419 -9.93 6.13 -17.45
CA SER A 419 -9.90 6.23 -15.98
C SER A 419 -11.30 6.04 -15.37
N LEU A 420 -12.32 6.68 -15.94
CA LEU A 420 -13.71 6.54 -15.48
C LEU A 420 -14.26 5.13 -15.72
N LYS A 421 -13.97 4.52 -16.87
CA LYS A 421 -14.36 3.14 -17.16
C LYS A 421 -13.68 2.14 -16.22
N LEU A 422 -12.39 2.35 -15.93
CA LEU A 422 -11.64 1.48 -15.02
C LEU A 422 -12.19 1.60 -13.59
N LYS A 423 -12.52 2.82 -13.14
CA LYS A 423 -13.23 3.06 -11.88
C LYS A 423 -14.50 2.22 -11.78
N GLU A 424 -15.39 2.32 -12.76
CA GLU A 424 -16.66 1.59 -12.75
C GLU A 424 -16.43 0.08 -12.64
N SER A 425 -15.56 -0.46 -13.49
CA SER A 425 -15.24 -1.90 -13.48
C SER A 425 -14.63 -2.36 -12.15
N THR A 426 -13.78 -1.53 -11.54
CA THR A 426 -13.12 -1.82 -10.26
C THR A 426 -14.13 -1.79 -9.12
N MET A 427 -14.97 -0.76 -9.05
CA MET A 427 -15.96 -0.59 -7.98
C MET A 427 -17.10 -1.62 -8.06
N ASN A 428 -17.43 -2.12 -9.25
CA ASN A 428 -18.42 -3.20 -9.40
C ASN A 428 -18.00 -4.51 -8.71
N ASN A 429 -16.70 -4.72 -8.44
CA ASN A 429 -16.22 -5.93 -7.77
C ASN A 429 -16.61 -6.02 -6.29
N ILE A 430 -16.86 -4.88 -5.63
CA ILE A 430 -17.27 -4.82 -4.22
C ILE A 430 -18.78 -4.59 -4.06
N GLY A 431 -19.53 -4.56 -5.16
CA GLY A 431 -20.98 -4.58 -5.13
C GLY A 431 -21.54 -5.89 -4.58
N LYS A 432 -22.84 -5.93 -4.29
CA LYS A 432 -23.53 -7.10 -3.71
C LYS A 432 -23.28 -8.42 -4.46
N PHE A 433 -23.09 -8.36 -5.78
CA PHE A 433 -22.84 -9.53 -6.63
C PHE A 433 -21.44 -9.55 -7.24
N GLY A 434 -20.57 -8.65 -6.80
CA GLY A 434 -19.21 -8.50 -7.31
C GLY A 434 -18.31 -9.67 -6.93
N GLN A 435 -17.28 -9.91 -7.74
CA GLN A 435 -16.41 -11.08 -7.58
C GLN A 435 -15.60 -11.02 -6.28
N SER A 436 -15.10 -9.84 -5.90
CA SER A 436 -14.37 -9.66 -4.65
C SER A 436 -15.24 -9.92 -3.42
N THR A 437 -16.51 -9.49 -3.44
CA THR A 437 -17.48 -9.82 -2.39
C THR A 437 -17.66 -11.33 -2.24
N LYS A 438 -17.88 -12.04 -3.35
CA LYS A 438 -18.02 -13.52 -3.34
C LYS A 438 -16.75 -14.22 -2.84
N ASN A 439 -15.59 -13.74 -3.27
CA ASN A 439 -14.29 -14.27 -2.83
C ASN A 439 -14.09 -14.06 -1.32
N LEU A 440 -14.47 -12.89 -0.81
CA LEU A 440 -14.41 -12.60 0.62
C LEU A 440 -15.37 -13.49 1.41
N GLU A 441 -16.62 -13.67 0.95
CA GLU A 441 -17.58 -14.58 1.59
C GLU A 441 -17.08 -16.02 1.60
N LYS A 442 -16.45 -16.48 0.52
CA LYS A 442 -15.79 -17.80 0.46
C LYS A 442 -14.69 -17.91 1.52
N PHE A 443 -13.84 -16.89 1.64
CA PHE A 443 -12.78 -16.84 2.65
C PHE A 443 -13.36 -16.85 4.08
N ILE A 444 -14.39 -16.05 4.35
CA ILE A 444 -15.06 -16.00 5.67
C ILE A 444 -15.66 -17.36 6.02
N ASN A 445 -16.34 -18.00 5.07
CA ASN A 445 -16.92 -19.32 5.28
C ASN A 445 -15.85 -20.40 5.53
N TRP A 446 -14.72 -20.32 4.83
CA TRP A 446 -13.58 -21.19 5.07
C TRP A 446 -12.95 -20.97 6.45
N ALA A 447 -12.95 -19.76 6.98
CA ALA A 447 -12.35 -19.42 8.27
C ALA A 447 -13.20 -19.78 9.51
N LYS A 448 -14.44 -20.22 9.30
CA LYS A 448 -15.29 -20.83 10.35
C LYS A 448 -14.68 -22.13 10.86
#